data_AF-A0A602DF86-F1
#
_entry.id   AF-A0A602DF86-F1
#
_cell.length_a   1.000
_cell.length_b   1.000
_cell.length_c   1.000
_cell.angle_alpha   90.00
_cell.angle_beta   90.00
_cell.angle_gamma   90.00
#
_symmetry.space_group_name_H-M   'P 1'
#
loop_
_entity.id
_entity.type
_entity.pdbx_description
1 polymer ?
#
loop_
_entity_poly.entity_id
_entity_poly.type
_entity_poly.pdbx_seq_one_letter_code
_entity_poly.pdbx_strand_id
1 'polypeptide(L)'
;QGGADPDYVIWAKEIAGITRAWTFRHYKGTGTVGVMVATSNPVNPAPGDDLVKAVRDHILPLAPVAGGGLFVFAATEKSIPVTVALAKDTPEIRTAIIAELNALMLRDGAPSGKIYVSRISEAISLATGEVAHQLRVPAADVVLGKTELPVLGNITWATYTGENG
;
A
#
# COMPACT_ATOMS: atom_id res chain seq x y z
N GLN A 1 31.57 -2.17 -1.90
CA GLN A 1 31.29 -0.72 -1.94
C GLN A 1 29.79 -0.59 -1.70
N GLY A 2 29.38 -0.36 -0.44
CA GLY A 2 27.96 -0.27 -0.06
C GLY A 2 27.51 1.19 0.00
N GLY A 3 26.22 1.42 -0.15
CA GLY A 3 25.60 2.75 -0.10
C GLY A 3 24.84 3.17 -1.35
N ALA A 4 24.60 2.25 -2.30
CA ALA A 4 23.65 2.45 -3.39
C ALA A 4 22.20 2.27 -2.89
N ASP A 5 21.22 2.78 -3.63
CA ASP A 5 19.80 2.71 -3.22
C ASP A 5 19.31 1.29 -2.91
N PRO A 6 19.68 0.26 -3.72
CA PRO A 6 19.29 -1.13 -3.45
C PRO A 6 19.85 -1.69 -2.14
N ASP A 7 21.02 -1.23 -1.69
CA ASP A 7 21.65 -1.74 -0.47
C ASP A 7 20.76 -1.46 0.75
N TYR A 8 20.24 -0.24 0.87
CA TYR A 8 19.35 0.15 1.95
C TYR A 8 18.04 -0.66 1.97
N VAL A 9 17.52 -1.02 0.79
CA VAL A 9 16.33 -1.88 0.67
C VAL A 9 16.62 -3.30 1.15
N ILE A 10 17.78 -3.84 0.76
CA ILE A 10 18.22 -5.18 1.19
C ILE A 10 18.38 -5.22 2.71
N TRP A 11 19.17 -4.29 3.27
CA TRP A 11 19.42 -4.22 4.71
C TRP A 11 18.14 -4.02 5.51
N ALA A 12 17.19 -3.21 5.03
CA ALA A 12 15.90 -3.06 5.69
C ALA A 12 15.11 -4.37 5.78
N LYS A 13 15.16 -5.20 4.74
CA LYS A 13 14.45 -6.48 4.64
C LYS A 13 15.15 -7.63 5.35
N GLU A 14 16.35 -7.44 5.87
CA GLU A 14 17.02 -8.41 6.74
C GLU A 14 16.37 -8.46 8.14
N ILE A 15 15.63 -7.41 8.53
CA ILE A 15 14.86 -7.41 9.76
C ILE A 15 13.57 -8.21 9.57
N ALA A 16 13.42 -9.27 10.37
CA ALA A 16 12.22 -10.11 10.38
C ALA A 16 10.96 -9.26 10.63
N GLY A 17 9.97 -9.39 9.75
CA GLY A 17 8.73 -8.60 9.76
C GLY A 17 8.70 -7.49 8.71
N ILE A 18 9.85 -7.04 8.19
CA ILE A 18 9.91 -6.13 7.05
C ILE A 18 10.01 -6.93 5.77
N THR A 19 9.02 -6.76 4.88
CA THR A 19 8.99 -7.47 3.59
C THR A 19 9.09 -6.52 2.40
N ARG A 20 8.92 -5.23 2.63
CA ARG A 20 8.92 -4.18 1.61
C ARG A 20 9.68 -2.96 2.13
N ALA A 21 10.48 -2.34 1.27
CA ALA A 21 11.21 -1.12 1.59
C ALA A 21 11.51 -0.30 0.34
N TRP A 22 11.67 1.02 0.52
CA TRP A 22 12.01 1.97 -0.54
C TRP A 22 13.02 3.00 -0.03
N THR A 23 13.96 3.36 -0.89
CA THR A 23 15.00 4.35 -0.59
C THR A 23 14.67 5.70 -1.21
N PHE A 24 14.83 6.77 -0.45
CA PHE A 24 14.59 8.15 -0.83
C PHE A 24 15.87 8.97 -0.66
N ARG A 25 16.47 9.41 -1.77
CA ARG A 25 17.60 10.33 -1.73
C ARG A 25 17.13 11.74 -1.37
N HIS A 26 17.96 12.42 -0.58
CA HIS A 26 17.72 13.80 -0.15
C HIS A 26 16.43 14.01 0.65
N TYR A 27 15.99 12.97 1.38
CA TYR A 27 14.71 12.95 2.07
C TYR A 27 14.49 14.14 3.03
N LYS A 28 15.54 14.55 3.76
CA LYS A 28 15.56 15.72 4.65
C LYS A 28 16.64 16.74 4.25
N GLY A 29 16.93 16.84 2.97
CA GLY A 29 17.94 17.74 2.42
C GLY A 29 19.14 17.01 1.83
N THR A 30 20.02 17.77 1.17
CA THR A 30 21.18 17.23 0.44
C THR A 30 22.03 16.32 1.33
N GLY A 31 22.46 15.19 0.77
CA GLY A 31 23.26 14.19 1.50
C GLY A 31 22.48 13.25 2.43
N THR A 32 21.19 13.46 2.70
CA THR A 32 20.40 12.54 3.55
C THR A 32 19.82 11.36 2.77
N VAL A 33 19.58 10.25 3.48
CA VAL A 33 18.89 9.06 2.94
C VAL A 33 17.69 8.72 3.81
N GLY A 34 16.52 8.63 3.19
CA GLY A 34 15.30 8.08 3.78
C GLY A 34 15.12 6.62 3.39
N VAL A 35 14.71 5.78 4.33
CA VAL A 35 14.33 4.38 4.10
C VAL A 35 12.93 4.19 4.65
N MET A 36 11.96 4.07 3.76
CA MET A 36 10.59 3.75 4.11
C MET A 36 10.46 2.24 4.21
N VAL A 37 9.84 1.75 5.27
CA VAL A 37 9.63 0.31 5.49
C VAL A 37 8.15 -0.04 5.60
N ALA A 38 7.78 -1.21 5.09
CA ALA A 38 6.44 -1.76 5.15
C ALA A 38 6.44 -3.29 5.27
N THR A 39 5.28 -3.83 5.62
CA THR A 39 5.01 -5.27 5.63
C THR A 39 4.14 -5.67 4.44
N SER A 40 3.99 -6.97 4.22
CA SER A 40 3.08 -7.54 3.22
C SER A 40 1.71 -7.84 3.82
N ASN A 41 1.38 -7.22 4.96
CA ASN A 41 0.03 -7.26 5.48
C ASN A 41 -0.86 -6.36 4.60
N PRO A 42 -1.90 -6.90 3.95
CA PRO A 42 -2.72 -6.14 3.02
C PRO A 42 -3.67 -5.14 3.69
N VAL A 43 -3.90 -5.28 5.00
CA VAL A 43 -4.80 -4.40 5.77
C VAL A 43 -4.01 -3.33 6.53
N ASN A 44 -2.84 -3.70 7.06
CA ASN A 44 -1.98 -2.81 7.86
C ASN A 44 -0.52 -2.94 7.42
N PRO A 45 -0.13 -2.35 6.27
CA PRO A 45 1.23 -2.42 5.77
C PRO A 45 2.23 -1.63 6.62
N ALA A 46 1.81 -0.67 7.45
CA ALA A 46 2.72 0.14 8.26
C ALA A 46 3.23 -0.64 9.50
N PRO A 47 4.55 -0.87 9.65
CA PRO A 47 5.10 -1.49 10.84
C PRO A 47 5.08 -0.53 12.03
N GLY A 48 5.05 -1.10 13.24
CA GLY A 48 5.17 -0.32 14.48
C GLY A 48 6.58 0.24 14.72
N ASP A 49 6.66 1.22 15.61
CA ASP A 49 7.87 2.00 15.88
C ASP A 49 9.09 1.16 16.32
N ASP A 50 8.86 0.10 17.12
CA ASP A 50 9.94 -0.79 17.55
C ASP A 50 10.65 -1.47 16.38
N LEU A 51 9.88 -1.86 15.36
CA LEU A 51 10.42 -2.52 14.17
C LEU A 51 11.15 -1.50 13.27
N VAL A 52 10.60 -0.30 13.15
CA VAL A 52 11.27 0.84 12.47
C VAL A 52 12.61 1.14 13.15
N LYS A 53 12.64 1.15 14.48
CA LYS A 53 13.87 1.34 15.26
C LYS A 53 14.88 0.21 15.02
N ALA A 54 14.44 -1.05 15.04
CA ALA A 54 15.31 -2.19 14.77
C ALA A 54 15.97 -2.11 13.38
N VAL A 55 15.22 -1.71 12.35
CA VAL A 55 15.75 -1.46 11.00
C VAL A 55 16.78 -0.33 11.02
N ARG A 56 16.48 0.77 11.70
CA ARG A 56 17.43 1.89 11.84
C ARG A 56 18.74 1.42 12.44
N ASP A 57 18.69 0.74 13.58
CA ASP A 57 19.88 0.31 14.32
C ASP A 57 20.73 -0.66 13.48
N HIS A 58 20.09 -1.48 12.64
CA HIS A 58 20.75 -2.40 11.73
C HIS A 58 21.42 -1.73 10.52
N ILE A 59 20.75 -0.75 9.89
CA ILE A 59 21.28 -0.04 8.72
C ILE A 59 22.39 0.94 9.11
N LEU A 60 22.27 1.58 10.28
CA LEU A 60 23.18 2.65 10.71
C LEU A 60 24.68 2.31 10.61
N PRO A 61 25.18 1.15 11.08
CA PRO A 61 26.59 0.79 10.94
C PRO A 61 27.01 0.41 9.51
N LEU A 62 26.07 0.06 8.63
CA LEU A 62 26.32 -0.33 7.24
C LEU A 62 26.35 0.88 6.29
N ALA A 63 25.63 1.94 6.66
CA ALA A 63 25.52 3.15 5.87
C ALA A 63 26.89 3.87 5.77
N PRO A 64 27.30 4.35 4.58
CA PRO A 64 28.52 5.14 4.44
C PRO A 64 28.50 6.38 5.33
N VAL A 65 29.60 6.64 6.02
CA VAL A 65 29.78 7.78 6.94
C VAL A 65 29.61 9.15 6.23
N ALA A 66 29.68 9.18 4.89
CA ALA A 66 29.75 10.41 4.10
C ALA A 66 28.40 11.10 3.74
N GLY A 67 27.25 10.71 4.32
CA GLY A 67 25.96 11.27 3.91
C GLY A 67 25.04 11.67 5.06
N GLY A 68 24.97 12.98 5.35
CA GLY A 68 23.84 13.81 5.86
C GLY A 68 22.87 13.36 6.97
N GLY A 69 22.80 12.08 7.32
CA GLY A 69 21.81 11.48 8.19
C GLY A 69 20.98 10.40 7.48
N LEU A 70 20.89 9.23 8.13
CA LEU A 70 19.93 8.18 7.82
C LEU A 70 18.59 8.50 8.50
N PHE A 71 17.47 8.30 7.81
CA PHE A 71 16.11 8.37 8.34
C PHE A 71 15.38 7.09 7.99
N VAL A 72 14.93 6.32 8.97
CA VAL A 72 14.09 5.14 8.75
C VAL A 72 12.71 5.44 9.29
N PHE A 73 11.67 5.14 8.54
CA PHE A 73 10.29 5.44 8.89
C PHE A 73 9.32 4.43 8.27
N ALA A 74 8.16 4.24 8.91
CA ALA A 74 7.09 3.41 8.36
C ALA A 74 6.39 4.09 7.17
N ALA A 75 5.84 3.28 6.26
CA ALA A 75 4.88 3.75 5.27
C ALA A 75 3.71 4.50 5.94
N THR A 76 3.22 5.55 5.29
CA THR A 76 1.95 6.20 5.66
C THR A 76 0.81 5.49 4.93
N GLU A 77 -0.27 5.18 5.64
CA GLU A 77 -1.43 4.54 5.03
C GLU A 77 -2.38 5.58 4.44
N LYS A 78 -2.72 5.40 3.17
CA LYS A 78 -3.78 6.17 2.49
C LYS A 78 -5.03 5.31 2.40
N SER A 79 -6.03 5.64 3.21
CA SER A 79 -7.32 4.95 3.19
C SER A 79 -8.09 5.29 1.90
N ILE A 80 -8.45 4.26 1.13
CA ILE A 80 -9.24 4.40 -0.10
C ILE A 80 -10.67 3.90 0.17
N PRO A 81 -11.64 4.80 0.36
CA PRO A 81 -13.03 4.38 0.51
C PRO A 81 -13.54 3.75 -0.79
N VAL A 82 -14.39 2.73 -0.66
CA VAL A 82 -15.01 2.07 -1.81
C VAL A 82 -16.53 2.13 -1.66
N THR A 83 -17.22 2.51 -2.72
CA THR A 83 -18.68 2.39 -2.79
C THR A 83 -19.01 1.52 -3.99
N VAL A 84 -19.65 0.39 -3.73
CA VAL A 84 -20.00 -0.59 -4.75
C VAL A 84 -21.46 -0.99 -4.58
N ALA A 85 -22.17 -1.09 -5.69
CA ALA A 85 -23.48 -1.72 -5.73
C ALA A 85 -23.36 -3.08 -6.40
N LEU A 86 -23.88 -4.13 -5.78
CA LEU A 86 -23.82 -5.51 -6.29
C LEU A 86 -25.18 -5.94 -6.82
N ALA A 87 -25.21 -6.54 -8.02
CA ALA A 87 -26.45 -7.11 -8.55
C ALA A 87 -26.95 -8.28 -7.68
N LYS A 88 -26.01 -9.07 -7.14
CA LYS A 88 -26.27 -10.09 -6.11
C LYS A 88 -25.47 -9.74 -4.87
N ASP A 89 -26.18 -9.32 -3.83
CA ASP A 89 -25.58 -8.83 -2.60
C ASP A 89 -25.75 -9.84 -1.46
N THR A 90 -24.71 -10.62 -1.17
CA THR A 90 -24.67 -11.56 -0.04
C THR A 90 -23.41 -11.35 0.81
N PRO A 91 -23.43 -11.71 2.11
CA PRO A 91 -22.27 -11.60 2.98
C PRO A 91 -21.01 -12.33 2.44
N GLU A 92 -21.20 -13.46 1.77
CA GLU A 92 -20.11 -14.27 1.20
C GLU A 92 -19.43 -13.54 0.04
N ILE A 93 -20.22 -12.94 -0.86
CA ILE A 93 -19.70 -12.14 -1.98
C ILE A 93 -18.99 -10.90 -1.46
N ARG A 94 -19.57 -10.20 -0.47
CA ARG A 94 -18.93 -9.04 0.17
C ARG A 94 -17.57 -9.41 0.78
N THR A 95 -17.49 -10.56 1.45
CA THR A 95 -16.24 -11.07 2.03
C THR A 95 -15.19 -11.37 0.95
N ALA A 96 -15.60 -12.00 -0.16
CA ALA A 96 -14.71 -12.27 -1.28
C ALA A 96 -14.19 -10.97 -1.92
N ILE A 97 -15.05 -9.96 -2.11
CA ILE A 97 -14.65 -8.65 -2.63
C ILE A 97 -13.65 -7.97 -1.69
N ILE A 98 -13.87 -8.00 -0.37
CA ILE A 98 -12.94 -7.44 0.61
C ILE A 98 -11.57 -8.10 0.48
N ALA A 99 -11.51 -9.42 0.30
CA ALA A 99 -10.25 -10.15 0.13
C ALA A 99 -9.51 -9.71 -1.15
N GLU A 100 -10.21 -9.63 -2.29
CA GLU A 100 -9.62 -9.21 -3.56
C GLU A 100 -9.15 -7.74 -3.54
N LEU A 101 -9.92 -6.84 -2.93
CA LEU A 101 -9.53 -5.45 -2.78
C LEU A 101 -8.29 -5.29 -1.91
N ASN A 102 -8.21 -6.02 -0.79
CA ASN A 102 -7.02 -6.04 0.06
C ASN A 102 -5.79 -6.59 -0.69
N ALA A 103 -5.97 -7.66 -1.47
CA ALA A 103 -4.91 -8.21 -2.32
C ALA A 103 -4.44 -7.20 -3.39
N LEU A 104 -5.38 -6.47 -4.01
CA LEU A 104 -5.07 -5.38 -4.94
C LEU A 104 -4.24 -4.28 -4.27
N MET A 105 -4.65 -3.78 -3.09
CA MET A 105 -3.92 -2.71 -2.40
C MET A 105 -2.47 -3.12 -2.08
N LEU A 106 -2.27 -4.36 -1.67
CA LEU A 106 -0.94 -4.91 -1.44
C LEU A 106 -0.11 -5.02 -2.74
N ARG A 107 -0.71 -5.55 -3.80
CA ARG A 107 -0.03 -5.87 -5.07
C ARG A 107 0.34 -4.62 -5.87
N ASP A 108 -0.61 -3.71 -6.04
CA ASP A 108 -0.47 -2.56 -6.95
C ASP A 108 -0.04 -1.29 -6.17
N GLY A 109 -0.07 -1.31 -4.83
CA GLY A 109 0.32 -0.17 -4.00
C GLY A 109 1.82 0.08 -3.97
N ALA A 110 2.27 1.29 -4.32
CA ALA A 110 3.65 1.73 -4.22
C ALA A 110 3.74 3.25 -3.96
N PRO A 111 4.77 3.74 -3.25
CA PRO A 111 4.95 5.18 -3.02
C PRO A 111 5.04 5.95 -4.34
N SER A 112 4.44 7.14 -4.39
CA SER A 112 4.27 7.96 -5.62
C SER A 112 3.53 7.26 -6.77
N GLY A 113 2.91 6.10 -6.49
CA GLY A 113 2.15 5.32 -7.45
C GLY A 113 0.72 5.83 -7.62
N LYS A 114 -0.08 5.01 -8.30
CA LYS A 114 -1.48 5.29 -8.57
C LYS A 114 -2.27 3.98 -8.54
N ILE A 115 -3.44 4.00 -7.91
CA ILE A 115 -4.42 2.92 -7.97
C ILE A 115 -5.51 3.31 -8.97
N TYR A 116 -5.61 2.53 -10.04
CA TYR A 116 -6.55 2.80 -11.12
C TYR A 116 -7.96 2.32 -10.78
N VAL A 117 -8.98 3.07 -11.17
CA VAL A 117 -10.39 2.67 -10.97
C VAL A 117 -10.69 1.36 -11.67
N SER A 118 -10.13 1.16 -12.87
CA SER A 118 -10.28 -0.09 -13.64
C SER A 118 -9.75 -1.31 -12.88
N ARG A 119 -8.64 -1.16 -12.15
CA ARG A 119 -8.04 -2.24 -11.36
C ARG A 119 -8.86 -2.56 -10.11
N ILE A 120 -9.50 -1.55 -9.51
CA ILE A 120 -10.46 -1.75 -8.41
C ILE A 120 -11.68 -2.51 -8.90
N SER A 121 -12.24 -2.11 -10.04
CA SER A 121 -13.39 -2.79 -10.65
C SER A 121 -13.05 -4.24 -11.04
N GLU A 122 -11.86 -4.47 -11.63
CA GLU A 122 -11.37 -5.82 -11.93
C GLU A 122 -11.27 -6.69 -10.67
N ALA A 123 -10.70 -6.16 -9.58
CA ALA A 123 -10.62 -6.89 -8.31
C ALA A 123 -12.01 -7.27 -7.76
N ILE A 124 -13.00 -6.40 -7.90
CA ILE A 124 -14.38 -6.72 -7.53
C ILE A 124 -14.92 -7.86 -8.41
N SER A 125 -14.68 -7.83 -9.71
CA SER A 125 -15.10 -8.88 -10.65
C SER A 125 -14.39 -10.23 -10.49
N LEU A 126 -13.22 -10.26 -9.85
CA LEU A 126 -12.53 -11.51 -9.52
C LEU A 126 -13.15 -12.22 -8.31
N ALA A 127 -14.00 -11.55 -7.53
CA ALA A 127 -14.57 -12.12 -6.33
C ALA A 127 -15.52 -13.29 -6.65
N THR A 128 -15.31 -14.42 -5.98
CA THR A 128 -16.12 -15.62 -6.16
C THR A 128 -17.62 -15.34 -5.95
N GLY A 129 -18.41 -15.64 -6.98
CA GLY A 129 -19.87 -15.48 -6.95
C GLY A 129 -20.36 -14.07 -7.30
N GLU A 130 -19.46 -13.11 -7.54
CA GLU A 130 -19.80 -11.84 -8.19
C GLU A 130 -20.27 -12.09 -9.63
N VAL A 131 -21.21 -11.26 -10.08
CA VAL A 131 -21.84 -11.39 -11.42
C VAL A 131 -21.82 -10.06 -12.15
N ALA A 132 -22.25 -8.99 -11.46
CA ALA A 132 -22.21 -7.64 -11.95
C ALA A 132 -22.20 -6.65 -10.78
N HIS A 133 -21.49 -5.54 -10.97
CA HIS A 133 -21.39 -4.46 -10.00
C HIS A 133 -21.36 -3.08 -10.66
N GLN A 134 -21.61 -2.06 -9.84
CA GLN A 134 -21.35 -0.67 -10.17
C GLN A 134 -20.35 -0.12 -9.16
N LEU A 135 -19.13 0.17 -9.61
CA LEU A 135 -18.14 0.88 -8.81
C LEU A 135 -18.44 2.38 -8.86
N ARG A 136 -18.85 2.97 -7.73
CA ARG A 136 -19.22 4.39 -7.62
C ARG A 136 -18.13 5.25 -6.98
N VAL A 137 -17.39 4.67 -6.05
CA VAL A 137 -16.24 5.31 -5.40
C VAL A 137 -15.09 4.31 -5.32
N PRO A 138 -13.85 4.69 -5.68
CA PRO A 138 -13.46 6.00 -6.20
C PRO A 138 -13.95 6.24 -7.65
N ALA A 139 -14.32 7.48 -7.97
CA ALA A 139 -14.80 7.88 -9.30
C ALA A 139 -13.67 8.25 -10.28
N ALA A 140 -12.43 8.36 -9.78
CA ALA A 140 -11.23 8.64 -10.55
C ALA A 140 -10.03 7.93 -9.91
N ASP A 141 -8.95 7.78 -10.67
CA ASP A 141 -7.74 7.12 -10.17
C ASP A 141 -7.19 7.80 -8.92
N VAL A 142 -6.72 7.01 -7.96
CA VAL A 142 -6.20 7.50 -6.70
C VAL A 142 -4.68 7.63 -6.79
N VAL A 143 -4.18 8.87 -6.72
CA VAL A 143 -2.74 9.16 -6.66
C VAL A 143 -2.23 8.99 -5.23
N LEU A 144 -1.12 8.27 -5.08
CA LEU A 144 -0.45 8.06 -3.80
C LEU A 144 0.65 9.11 -3.60
N GLY A 145 0.76 9.61 -2.38
CA GLY A 145 1.84 10.49 -1.97
C GLY A 145 3.20 9.80 -1.95
N LYS A 146 4.26 10.59 -1.74
CA LYS A 146 5.65 10.12 -1.79
C LYS A 146 5.97 9.01 -0.81
N THR A 147 5.26 8.94 0.31
CA THR A 147 5.47 7.96 1.39
C THR A 147 4.21 7.14 1.67
N GLU A 148 3.23 7.18 0.77
CA GLU A 148 1.93 6.54 0.98
C GLU A 148 1.85 5.14 0.35
N LEU A 149 1.22 4.21 1.07
CA LEU A 149 0.70 2.96 0.54
C LEU A 149 -0.82 2.94 0.70
N PRO A 150 -1.56 2.37 -0.27
CA PRO A 150 -3.00 2.31 -0.19
C PRO A 150 -3.42 1.24 0.83
N VAL A 151 -4.48 1.52 1.58
CA VAL A 151 -5.21 0.54 2.37
C VAL A 151 -6.69 0.65 2.04
N LEU A 152 -7.40 -0.47 2.13
CA LEU A 152 -8.84 -0.47 1.93
C LEU A 152 -9.51 0.33 3.03
N GLY A 153 -10.24 1.38 2.65
CA GLY A 153 -11.03 2.19 3.55
C GLY A 153 -12.42 1.60 3.79
N ASN A 154 -13.31 2.43 4.35
CA ASN A 154 -14.70 2.04 4.56
C ASN A 154 -15.36 1.63 3.23
N ILE A 155 -16.02 0.46 3.26
CA ILE A 155 -16.82 0.00 2.13
C ILE A 155 -18.29 0.35 2.38
N THR A 156 -18.87 1.06 1.42
CA THR A 156 -20.31 1.33 1.39
C THR A 156 -20.96 0.44 0.33
N TRP A 157 -21.91 -0.38 0.76
CA TRP A 157 -22.69 -1.24 -0.12
C TRP A 157 -23.97 -0.51 -0.51
N ALA A 158 -24.07 -0.13 -1.78
CA ALA A 158 -25.20 0.63 -2.30
C ALA A 158 -26.20 -0.28 -3.02
N THR A 159 -27.43 0.22 -3.21
CA THR A 159 -28.44 -0.47 -4.02
C THR A 159 -28.04 -0.44 -5.49
N TYR A 160 -28.06 -1.61 -6.13
CA TYR A 160 -27.83 -1.75 -7.56
C TYR A 160 -29.01 -1.18 -8.34
N THR A 161 -28.73 -0.21 -9.22
CA THR A 161 -29.76 0.39 -10.08
C THR A 161 -29.58 -0.15 -11.48
N GLY A 162 -30.43 -1.10 -11.89
CA GLY A 162 -30.59 -1.41 -13.30
C GLY A 162 -31.37 -0.29 -13.97
N GLU A 163 -30.96 0.16 -15.15
CA GLU A 163 -31.93 0.81 -16.02
C GLU A 163 -33.01 -0.24 -16.32
N ASN A 164 -34.24 0.03 -15.89
CA ASN A 164 -35.40 -0.60 -16.53
C ASN A 164 -35.44 -0.05 -17.95
N GLY A 165 -34.82 -0.75 -18.89
CA GLY A 165 -34.84 -0.49 -20.34
C GLY A 165 -35.02 -1.78 -21.10
#